data_AF-A0A1W9PXD0-F1
#
_entry.id   AF-A0A1W9PXD0-F1
#
_cell.length_a   1.000
_cell.length_b   1.000
_cell.length_c   1.000
_cell.angle_alpha   90.00
_cell.angle_beta   90.00
_cell.angle_gamma   90.00
#
_symmetry.space_group_name_H-M   'P 1'
#
loop_
_entity.id
_entity.type
_entity.pdbx_description
1 polymer ?
#
loop_
_entity_poly.entity_id
_entity_poly.type
_entity_poly.pdbx_seq_one_letter_code
_entity_poly.pdbx_strand_id
1 'polypeptide(L)'
;MLGGILTDLLGFYQNMIISAVLTLIGAFIALIFLPETQRLKEASVYATRKFEQPKTTSTSSEKAEIFSITTLFSVNRFVMAGVLMATLGLFLQNQLGEHIQFAGRTIGVTTLTGLGLGLSTLTAMVSALLLGGVSDRVRNRWRVVAGGLVPGVVGFSLMALGLPLTILFGIPLIATTSGSNQGLSTALTGDLGNGQRQSRRLGMLFTFGDFASAIAPPLAYAMMPLVGIKTLYLVSAGLFALLLLMSFQRGTRTIFKSA
;
A
#
# COMPACT_ATOMS: atom_id res chain seq x y z
N MET A 1 -11.98 -0.55 -11.73
CA MET A 1 -12.45 -0.40 -13.13
C MET A 1 -13.96 -0.54 -13.23
N LEU A 2 -14.54 -1.74 -13.05
CA LEU A 2 -15.98 -1.97 -13.21
C LEU A 2 -16.87 -1.05 -12.37
N GLY A 3 -16.54 -0.83 -11.09
CA GLY A 3 -17.30 0.09 -10.24
C GLY A 3 -17.33 1.55 -10.72
N GLY A 4 -16.29 2.01 -11.41
CA GLY A 4 -16.25 3.36 -12.00
C GLY A 4 -17.19 3.47 -13.19
N ILE A 5 -17.16 2.47 -14.07
CA ILE A 5 -18.05 2.34 -15.23
C ILE A 5 -19.52 2.27 -14.78
N LEU A 6 -19.81 1.42 -13.79
CA LEU A 6 -21.15 1.29 -13.21
C LEU A 6 -21.63 2.61 -12.59
N THR A 7 -20.75 3.34 -11.90
CA THR A 7 -21.13 4.63 -11.30
C THR A 7 -21.47 5.68 -12.36
N ASP A 8 -20.70 5.76 -13.45
CA ASP A 8 -20.97 6.71 -14.52
C ASP A 8 -22.23 6.35 -15.34
N LEU A 9 -22.58 5.06 -15.44
CA LEU A 9 -23.76 4.59 -16.20
C LEU A 9 -25.05 4.57 -15.38
N LEU A 10 -24.99 4.10 -14.14
CA LEU A 10 -26.13 3.77 -13.29
C LEU A 10 -26.30 4.73 -12.11
N GLY A 11 -25.31 5.60 -11.89
CA GLY A 11 -25.22 6.44 -10.70
C GLY A 11 -24.65 5.71 -9.48
N PHE A 12 -24.23 6.49 -8.49
CA PHE A 12 -23.53 6.02 -7.30
C PHE A 12 -24.36 5.03 -6.46
N TYR A 13 -25.65 5.34 -6.24
CA TYR A 13 -26.53 4.53 -5.40
C TYR A 13 -26.71 3.11 -5.94
N GLN A 14 -26.97 2.97 -7.25
CA GLN A 14 -27.16 1.66 -7.87
C GLN A 14 -25.86 0.84 -7.84
N ASN A 15 -24.71 1.48 -8.10
CA ASN A 15 -23.42 0.81 -7.98
C ASN A 15 -23.13 0.30 -6.56
N MET A 16 -23.50 1.06 -5.52
CA MET A 16 -23.36 0.62 -4.13
C MET A 16 -24.22 -0.61 -3.82
N ILE A 17 -25.47 -0.66 -4.28
CA ILE A 17 -26.35 -1.83 -4.11
C ILE A 17 -25.72 -3.06 -4.78
N ILE A 18 -25.28 -2.92 -6.03
CA ILE A 18 -24.65 -4.03 -6.78
C ILE A 18 -23.41 -4.54 -6.03
N SER A 19 -22.56 -3.63 -5.56
CA SER A 19 -21.35 -3.98 -4.79
C SER A 19 -21.69 -4.68 -3.48
N ALA A 20 -22.74 -4.24 -2.77
CA ALA A 20 -23.20 -4.85 -1.52
C ALA A 20 -23.74 -6.28 -1.76
N VAL A 21 -24.56 -6.47 -2.79
CA VAL A 21 -25.09 -7.79 -3.16
C VAL A 21 -23.96 -8.75 -3.55
N LEU A 22 -23.00 -8.30 -4.37
CA LEU A 22 -21.84 -9.11 -4.73
C LEU A 22 -21.00 -9.50 -3.51
N THR A 23 -20.81 -8.59 -2.56
CA THR A 23 -20.10 -8.85 -1.31
C THR A 23 -20.85 -9.87 -0.45
N LEU A 24 -22.18 -9.76 -0.36
CA LEU A 24 -23.03 -10.69 0.38
C LEU A 24 -22.98 -12.11 -0.23
N ILE A 25 -23.03 -12.20 -1.56
CA ILE A 25 -22.86 -13.47 -2.28
C ILE A 25 -21.48 -14.06 -1.97
N GLY A 26 -20.41 -13.26 -2.04
CA GLY A 26 -19.06 -13.69 -1.70
C GLY A 26 -18.95 -14.20 -0.25
N ALA A 27 -19.57 -13.50 0.70
CA ALA A 27 -19.62 -13.91 2.10
C ALA A 27 -20.41 -15.23 2.28
N PHE A 28 -21.51 -15.41 1.56
CA PHE A 28 -22.32 -16.63 1.61
C PHE A 28 -21.56 -17.84 1.03
N ILE A 29 -20.88 -17.64 -0.11
CA ILE A 29 -19.98 -18.64 -0.70
C ILE A 29 -18.88 -19.00 0.31
N ALA A 30 -18.23 -18.00 0.91
CA ALA A 30 -17.19 -18.25 1.90
C ALA A 30 -17.71 -19.04 3.11
N LEU A 31 -18.92 -18.74 3.61
CA LEU A 31 -19.54 -19.44 4.74
C LEU A 31 -19.82 -20.91 4.42
N ILE A 32 -20.30 -21.22 3.21
CA ILE A 32 -20.65 -22.59 2.80
C ILE A 32 -19.42 -23.40 2.41
N PHE A 33 -18.47 -22.80 1.70
CA PHE A 33 -17.40 -23.51 1.02
C PHE A 33 -16.04 -23.45 1.71
N LEU A 34 -15.81 -22.67 2.77
CA LEU A 34 -14.54 -22.74 3.52
C LEU A 34 -14.52 -23.96 4.46
N PRO A 35 -13.73 -25.02 4.15
CA PRO A 35 -13.64 -26.23 4.96
C PRO A 35 -12.94 -26.01 6.32
N GLU A 36 -12.22 -24.90 6.49
CA GLU A 36 -11.51 -24.55 7.73
C GLU A 36 -12.43 -24.26 8.93
N THR A 37 -13.73 -24.00 8.72
CA THR A 37 -14.69 -23.83 9.84
C THR A 37 -15.15 -25.16 10.44
N GLN A 38 -15.00 -26.27 9.72
CA GLN A 38 -15.47 -27.59 10.16
C GLN A 38 -14.38 -28.39 10.87
N ARG A 39 -13.10 -28.21 10.49
CA ARG A 39 -11.96 -28.96 11.07
C ARG A 39 -11.38 -28.37 12.35
N LEU A 40 -11.78 -27.16 12.75
CA LEU A 40 -11.42 -26.59 14.07
C LEU A 40 -12.17 -27.26 15.23
N LYS A 41 -13.22 -28.04 14.95
CA LYS A 41 -13.99 -28.75 15.97
C LYS A 41 -13.28 -30.00 16.52
N GLU A 42 -12.32 -30.56 15.77
CA GLU A 42 -11.61 -31.80 16.12
C GLU A 42 -10.17 -31.58 16.62
N ALA A 43 -9.55 -30.45 16.29
CA ALA A 43 -8.26 -30.08 16.87
C ALA A 43 -8.48 -29.52 18.28
N SER A 44 -8.42 -30.39 19.28
CA SER A 44 -8.41 -30.08 20.70
C SER A 44 -7.78 -28.70 21.01
N VAL A 45 -8.62 -27.74 21.40
CA VAL A 45 -8.28 -26.37 21.84
C VAL A 45 -7.40 -26.37 23.12
N TYR A 46 -7.00 -27.55 23.62
CA TYR A 46 -6.17 -27.75 24.80
C TYR A 46 -4.71 -28.12 24.54
N ALA A 47 -4.20 -27.96 23.31
CA ALA A 47 -2.79 -27.63 23.22
C ALA A 47 -2.65 -26.16 23.60
N THR A 48 -2.69 -25.87 24.91
CA THR A 48 -2.12 -24.66 25.49
C THR A 48 -0.64 -24.69 25.11
N ARG A 49 -0.34 -24.29 23.87
CA ARG A 49 1.00 -23.91 23.46
C ARG A 49 1.26 -22.76 24.40
N LYS A 50 1.94 -23.04 25.51
CA LYS A 50 2.44 -21.98 26.38
C LYS A 50 3.13 -21.06 25.39
N PHE A 51 2.56 -19.86 25.21
CA PHE A 51 3.29 -18.75 24.61
C PHE A 51 4.37 -18.44 25.64
N GLU A 52 5.37 -19.31 25.68
CA GLU A 52 6.53 -19.17 26.50
C GLU A 52 7.16 -17.93 25.92
N GLN A 53 6.94 -16.79 26.59
CA GLN A 53 7.44 -15.52 26.13
C GLN A 53 8.93 -15.75 25.94
N PRO A 54 9.44 -15.72 24.69
CA PRO A 54 10.84 -15.99 24.47
C PRO A 54 11.61 -14.97 25.32
N LYS A 55 12.31 -15.45 26.35
CA LYS A 55 13.08 -14.63 27.31
C LYS A 55 14.27 -13.91 26.67
N THR A 56 14.38 -13.96 25.35
CA THR A 56 15.42 -13.25 24.60
C THR A 56 15.04 -11.78 24.50
N THR A 57 15.66 -10.96 25.35
CA THR A 57 15.60 -9.50 25.22
C THR A 57 16.03 -9.12 23.80
N SER A 58 15.14 -8.46 23.04
CA SER A 58 15.51 -8.03 21.69
C SER A 58 16.63 -7.00 21.80
N THR A 59 17.65 -7.13 20.96
CA THR A 59 18.76 -6.17 20.96
C THR A 59 18.26 -4.78 20.56
N SER A 60 19.00 -3.73 20.95
CA SER A 60 18.70 -2.36 20.50
C SER A 60 18.69 -2.24 18.96
N SER A 61 19.59 -2.98 18.29
CA SER A 61 19.66 -3.04 16.82
C SER A 61 18.39 -3.63 16.20
N GLU A 62 17.88 -4.72 16.77
CA GLU A 62 16.66 -5.40 16.29
C GLU A 62 15.41 -4.54 16.50
N LYS A 63 15.28 -3.86 17.65
CA LYS A 63 14.18 -2.91 17.90
C LYS A 63 14.19 -1.78 16.88
N ALA A 64 15.36 -1.21 16.62
CA ALA A 64 15.52 -0.14 15.65
C ALA A 64 15.16 -0.63 14.23
N GLU A 65 15.51 -1.87 13.87
CA GLU A 65 15.21 -2.42 12.55
C GLU A 65 13.71 -2.68 12.37
N ILE A 66 13.06 -3.29 13.36
CA ILE A 66 11.59 -3.45 13.37
C ILE A 66 10.90 -2.10 13.26
N PHE A 67 11.38 -1.08 14.01
CA PHE A 67 10.82 0.27 13.91
C PHE A 67 10.95 0.85 12.50
N SER A 68 12.13 0.70 11.86
CA SER A 68 12.33 1.14 10.47
C SER A 68 11.41 0.41 9.49
N ILE A 69 11.23 -0.90 9.62
CA ILE A 69 10.34 -1.69 8.75
C ILE A 69 8.87 -1.29 8.97
N THR A 70 8.45 -1.17 10.23
CA THR A 70 7.08 -0.74 10.56
C THR A 70 6.82 0.67 10.05
N THR A 71 7.78 1.59 10.18
CA THR A 71 7.67 2.96 9.66
C THR A 71 7.54 2.96 8.15
N LEU A 72 8.38 2.19 7.45
CA LEU A 72 8.35 2.04 5.99
C LEU A 72 6.97 1.56 5.51
N PHE A 73 6.44 0.50 6.12
CA PHE A 73 5.14 -0.06 5.78
C PHE A 73 4.00 0.92 6.09
N SER A 74 4.02 1.53 7.28
CA SER A 74 2.96 2.43 7.75
C SER A 74 2.88 3.70 6.93
N VAL A 75 4.02 4.33 6.62
CA VAL A 75 4.07 5.53 5.77
C VAL A 75 3.66 5.20 4.34
N ASN A 76 4.11 4.07 3.79
CA ASN A 76 3.64 3.62 2.47
C ASN A 76 2.11 3.46 2.46
N ARG A 77 1.54 2.81 3.48
CA ARG A 77 0.10 2.61 3.56
C ARG A 77 -0.68 3.90 3.82
N PHE A 78 -0.14 4.81 4.63
CA PHE A 78 -0.67 6.15 4.86
C PHE A 78 -0.78 6.93 3.54
N VAL A 79 0.34 7.03 2.81
CA VAL A 79 0.44 7.79 1.56
C VAL A 79 -0.43 7.16 0.48
N MET A 80 -0.39 5.84 0.33
CA MET A 80 -1.13 5.15 -0.72
C MET A 80 -2.63 5.16 -0.43
N ALA A 81 -3.06 4.60 0.69
CA ALA A 81 -4.49 4.46 0.99
C ALA A 81 -5.15 5.80 1.33
N GLY A 82 -4.45 6.68 2.04
CA GLY A 82 -5.06 7.91 2.53
C GLY A 82 -4.79 9.17 1.74
N VAL A 83 -3.67 9.27 1.04
CA VAL A 83 -3.42 10.40 0.14
C VAL A 83 -3.87 10.01 -1.26
N LEU A 84 -3.15 9.12 -1.93
CA LEU A 84 -3.42 8.84 -3.35
C LEU A 84 -4.83 8.28 -3.59
N MET A 85 -5.20 7.15 -2.96
CA MET A 85 -6.47 6.48 -3.27
C MET A 85 -7.68 7.36 -2.91
N ALA A 86 -7.59 8.12 -1.82
CA ALA A 86 -8.65 9.01 -1.38
C ALA A 86 -8.78 10.25 -2.27
N THR A 87 -7.66 10.87 -2.68
CA THR A 87 -7.70 12.15 -3.38
C THR A 87 -7.61 12.03 -4.90
N LEU A 88 -7.33 10.85 -5.46
CA LEU A 88 -7.14 10.68 -6.90
C LEU A 88 -8.38 11.10 -7.70
N GLY A 89 -9.58 10.72 -7.29
CA GLY A 89 -10.80 11.09 -8.01
C GLY A 89 -10.98 12.61 -8.11
N LEU A 90 -10.78 13.30 -6.99
CA LEU A 90 -10.83 14.75 -6.95
C LEU A 90 -9.69 15.40 -7.74
N PHE A 91 -8.49 14.83 -7.70
CA PHE A 91 -7.36 15.29 -8.51
C PHE A 91 -7.67 15.22 -10.00
N LEU A 92 -8.21 14.08 -10.47
CA LEU A 92 -8.60 13.90 -11.86
C LEU A 92 -9.73 14.86 -12.25
N GLN A 93 -10.71 15.08 -11.38
CA GLN A 93 -11.79 16.05 -11.61
C GLN A 93 -11.25 17.47 -11.77
N ASN A 94 -10.33 17.89 -10.88
CA ASN A 94 -9.72 19.22 -10.95
C ASN A 94 -8.87 19.43 -12.21
N GLN A 95 -8.24 18.36 -12.73
CA GLN A 95 -7.32 18.43 -13.85
C GLN A 95 -7.99 18.25 -15.22
N LEU A 96 -9.08 17.49 -15.28
CA LEU A 96 -9.69 17.03 -16.52
C LEU A 96 -11.16 17.47 -16.68
N GLY A 97 -11.76 18.08 -15.65
CA GLY A 97 -13.20 18.38 -15.60
C GLY A 97 -14.04 17.14 -15.29
N GLU A 98 -15.37 17.27 -15.19
CA GLU A 98 -16.28 16.16 -14.83
C GLU A 98 -16.39 15.08 -15.92
N HIS A 99 -16.22 15.47 -17.18
CA HIS A 99 -16.36 14.61 -18.34
C HIS A 99 -15.28 14.92 -19.37
N ILE A 100 -14.66 13.86 -19.90
CA ILE A 100 -13.76 13.96 -21.04
C ILE A 100 -14.46 13.37 -22.26
N GLN A 101 -14.48 14.12 -23.35
CA GLN A 101 -14.89 13.58 -24.65
C GLN A 101 -13.69 12.90 -25.29
N PHE A 102 -13.76 11.58 -25.46
CA PHE A 102 -12.72 10.81 -26.14
C PHE A 102 -13.39 10.00 -27.26
N ALA A 103 -12.98 10.27 -28.51
CA ALA A 103 -13.52 9.61 -29.71
C ALA A 103 -15.06 9.60 -29.81
N GLY A 104 -15.71 10.73 -29.49
CA GLY A 104 -17.17 10.88 -29.54
C GLY A 104 -17.95 10.19 -28.40
N ARG A 105 -17.24 9.62 -27.41
CA ARG A 105 -17.85 9.05 -26.19
C ARG A 105 -17.48 9.90 -24.97
N THR A 106 -18.48 10.15 -24.12
CA THR A 106 -18.31 10.84 -22.85
C THR A 106 -17.83 9.85 -21.81
N ILE A 107 -16.61 10.03 -21.29
CA ILE A 107 -16.06 9.22 -20.20
C ILE A 107 -16.07 10.08 -18.94
N GLY A 108 -16.72 9.61 -17.88
CA GLY A 108 -16.74 10.30 -16.60
C GLY A 108 -15.43 10.13 -15.82
N VAL A 109 -15.17 11.08 -14.93
CA VAL A 109 -14.02 11.03 -14.03
C VAL A 109 -14.03 9.79 -13.13
N THR A 110 -15.21 9.28 -12.77
CA THR A 110 -15.31 8.08 -11.94
C THR A 110 -14.76 6.86 -12.65
N THR A 111 -15.06 6.70 -13.95
CA THR A 111 -14.44 5.67 -14.79
C THR A 111 -12.93 5.86 -14.86
N LEU A 112 -12.45 7.08 -15.13
CA LEU A 112 -11.01 7.37 -15.19
C LEU A 112 -10.28 7.07 -13.89
N THR A 113 -10.90 7.41 -12.76
CA THR A 113 -10.42 7.07 -11.42
C THR A 113 -10.35 5.55 -11.27
N GLY A 114 -11.43 4.85 -11.60
CA GLY A 114 -11.48 3.39 -11.56
C GLY A 114 -10.49 2.69 -12.48
N LEU A 115 -10.15 3.30 -13.62
CA LEU A 115 -9.09 2.88 -14.54
C LEU A 115 -7.71 3.11 -13.93
N GLY A 116 -7.44 4.32 -13.43
CA GLY A 116 -6.18 4.67 -12.79
C GLY A 116 -5.87 3.79 -11.58
N LEU A 117 -6.87 3.53 -10.73
CA LEU A 117 -6.74 2.62 -9.59
C LEU A 117 -6.54 1.16 -10.01
N GLY A 118 -7.23 0.71 -11.06
CA GLY A 118 -7.05 -0.63 -11.61
C GLY A 118 -5.64 -0.84 -12.18
N LEU A 119 -5.18 0.10 -13.00
CA LEU A 119 -3.83 0.10 -13.56
C LEU A 119 -2.76 0.20 -12.46
N SER A 120 -2.99 1.04 -11.45
CA SER A 120 -2.15 1.14 -10.26
C SER A 120 -2.03 -0.21 -9.56
N THR A 121 -3.13 -0.93 -9.38
CA THR A 121 -3.13 -2.25 -8.74
C THR A 121 -2.33 -3.27 -9.56
N LEU A 122 -2.55 -3.34 -10.87
CA LEU A 122 -1.79 -4.23 -11.76
C LEU A 122 -0.28 -3.91 -11.74
N THR A 123 0.06 -2.63 -11.80
CA THR A 123 1.44 -2.17 -11.74
C THR A 123 2.06 -2.59 -10.41
N ALA A 124 1.38 -2.36 -9.29
CA ALA A 124 1.84 -2.77 -7.96
C ALA A 124 2.07 -4.29 -7.85
N MET A 125 1.18 -5.11 -8.43
CA MET A 125 1.34 -6.57 -8.45
C MET A 125 2.62 -6.99 -9.21
N VAL A 126 2.83 -6.45 -10.40
CA VAL A 126 4.03 -6.73 -11.19
C VAL A 126 5.29 -6.26 -10.47
N SER A 127 5.27 -5.05 -9.90
CA SER A 127 6.41 -4.49 -9.17
C SER A 127 6.76 -5.29 -7.91
N ALA A 128 5.76 -5.80 -7.18
CA ALA A 128 5.97 -6.66 -6.02
C ALA A 128 6.70 -7.96 -6.42
N LEU A 129 6.30 -8.60 -7.52
CA LEU A 129 6.96 -9.80 -8.04
C LEU A 129 8.40 -9.53 -8.49
N LEU A 130 8.60 -8.48 -9.28
CA LEU A 130 9.92 -8.13 -9.81
C LEU A 130 10.90 -7.75 -8.70
N LEU A 131 10.52 -6.82 -7.83
CA LEU A 131 11.41 -6.36 -6.77
C LEU A 131 11.53 -7.36 -5.62
N GLY A 132 10.53 -8.21 -5.39
CA GLY A 132 10.68 -9.39 -4.54
C GLY A 132 11.77 -10.34 -5.05
N GLY A 133 11.68 -10.74 -6.32
CA GLY A 133 12.67 -11.61 -6.95
C GLY A 133 14.07 -11.01 -7.02
N VAL A 134 14.20 -9.69 -7.23
CA VAL A 134 15.49 -8.98 -7.14
C VAL A 134 16.01 -9.00 -5.70
N SER A 135 15.14 -8.78 -4.70
CA SER A 135 15.53 -8.79 -3.29
C SER A 135 16.02 -10.14 -2.79
N ASP A 136 15.46 -11.23 -3.32
CA ASP A 136 15.91 -12.58 -2.98
C ASP A 136 17.29 -12.90 -3.57
N ARG A 137 17.62 -12.31 -4.73
CA ARG A 137 18.93 -12.49 -5.39
C ARG A 137 20.01 -11.57 -4.82
N VAL A 138 19.62 -10.42 -4.30
CA VAL A 138 20.55 -9.41 -3.78
C VAL A 138 20.75 -9.62 -2.27
N ARG A 139 22.01 -9.78 -1.83
CA ARG A 139 22.34 -9.96 -0.40
C ARG A 139 21.89 -8.82 0.53
N ASN A 140 21.48 -7.68 -0.02
CA ASN A 140 21.10 -6.48 0.71
C ASN A 140 19.69 -6.00 0.32
N ARG A 141 18.69 -6.47 1.07
CA ARG A 141 17.27 -6.15 0.86
C ARG A 141 16.95 -4.66 1.05
N TRP A 142 17.65 -3.98 1.95
CA TRP A 142 17.49 -2.54 2.19
C TRP A 142 17.86 -1.67 0.99
N ARG A 143 18.83 -2.10 0.16
CA ARG A 143 19.14 -1.43 -1.11
C ARG A 143 18.00 -1.57 -2.13
N VAL A 144 17.37 -2.74 -2.18
CA VAL A 144 16.23 -2.98 -3.07
C VAL A 144 15.01 -2.17 -2.63
N VAL A 145 14.79 -2.03 -1.31
CA VAL A 145 13.80 -1.10 -0.75
C VAL A 145 14.09 0.34 -1.17
N ALA A 146 15.33 0.80 -1.02
CA ALA A 146 15.71 2.16 -1.42
C ALA A 146 15.47 2.41 -2.92
N GLY A 147 15.81 1.43 -3.78
CA GLY A 147 15.50 1.49 -5.21
C GLY A 147 14.00 1.50 -5.50
N GLY A 148 13.22 0.70 -4.77
CA GLY A 148 11.76 0.66 -4.86
C GLY A 148 11.06 1.96 -4.44
N LEU A 149 11.72 2.82 -3.65
CA LEU A 149 11.19 4.14 -3.25
C LEU A 149 11.37 5.23 -4.30
N VAL A 150 12.36 5.12 -5.19
CA VAL A 150 12.67 6.14 -6.20
C VAL A 150 11.46 6.45 -7.11
N PRO A 151 10.75 5.46 -7.68
CA PRO A 151 9.56 5.71 -8.49
C PRO A 151 8.50 6.53 -7.75
N GLY A 152 8.28 6.29 -6.47
CA GLY A 152 7.28 6.99 -5.67
C GLY A 152 7.63 8.45 -5.45
N VAL A 153 8.90 8.76 -5.18
CA VAL A 153 9.38 10.16 -5.07
C VAL A 153 9.15 10.89 -6.39
N VAL A 154 9.56 10.28 -7.52
CA VAL A 154 9.38 10.86 -8.85
C VAL A 154 7.90 11.01 -9.18
N GLY A 155 7.10 9.97 -8.96
CA GLY A 155 5.69 9.93 -9.30
C GLY A 155 4.85 10.94 -8.53
N PHE A 156 5.07 11.08 -7.21
CA PHE A 156 4.40 12.13 -6.44
C PHE A 156 4.88 13.54 -6.80
N SER A 157 6.16 13.72 -7.11
CA SER A 157 6.67 15.00 -7.62
C SER A 157 6.02 15.38 -8.95
N LEU A 158 5.84 14.42 -9.86
CA LEU A 158 5.11 14.60 -11.11
C LEU A 158 3.64 14.96 -10.87
N MET A 159 2.97 14.26 -9.95
CA MET A 159 1.58 14.60 -9.57
C MET A 159 1.46 16.02 -9.02
N ALA A 160 2.43 16.47 -8.23
CA ALA A 160 2.44 17.81 -7.65
C ALA A 160 2.52 18.94 -8.68
N LEU A 161 3.11 18.70 -9.87
CA LEU A 161 3.12 19.69 -10.95
C LEU A 161 1.70 20.06 -11.40
N GLY A 162 0.75 19.11 -11.28
CA GLY A 162 -0.64 19.34 -11.66
C GLY A 162 -0.80 19.60 -13.16
N LEU A 163 -0.15 18.77 -14.00
CA LEU A 163 -0.35 18.77 -15.44
C LEU A 163 -1.06 17.49 -15.85
N PRO A 164 -1.98 17.49 -16.83
CA PRO A 164 -2.68 16.28 -17.26
C PRO A 164 -1.76 15.12 -17.67
N LEU A 165 -0.65 15.43 -18.35
CA LEU A 165 0.33 14.43 -18.78
C LEU A 165 1.05 13.74 -17.62
N THR A 166 1.13 14.37 -16.45
CA THR A 166 1.83 13.76 -15.31
C THR A 166 1.04 12.60 -14.74
N ILE A 167 -0.28 12.54 -14.96
CA ILE A 167 -1.16 11.42 -14.56
C ILE A 167 -0.69 10.10 -15.16
N LEU A 168 -0.35 10.11 -16.45
CA LEU A 168 0.03 8.93 -17.21
C LEU A 168 1.28 8.25 -16.65
N PHE A 169 2.24 9.03 -16.15
CA PHE A 169 3.50 8.53 -15.61
C PHE A 169 3.50 8.45 -14.08
N GLY A 170 2.83 9.38 -13.41
CA GLY A 170 2.82 9.47 -11.95
C GLY A 170 2.10 8.29 -11.29
N ILE A 171 0.93 7.89 -11.80
CA ILE A 171 0.16 6.78 -11.20
C ILE A 171 0.96 5.46 -11.25
N PRO A 172 1.51 5.01 -12.41
CA PRO A 172 2.30 3.78 -12.45
C PRO A 172 3.58 3.83 -11.61
N LEU A 173 4.26 4.99 -11.57
CA LEU A 173 5.46 5.16 -10.75
C LEU A 173 5.15 5.06 -9.25
N ILE A 174 4.09 5.72 -8.78
CA ILE A 174 3.66 5.63 -7.38
C ILE A 174 3.21 4.19 -7.06
N ALA A 175 2.48 3.55 -7.97
CA ALA A 175 2.05 2.17 -7.84
C ALA A 175 3.22 1.18 -7.70
N THR A 176 4.30 1.42 -8.44
CA THR A 176 5.51 0.61 -8.38
C THR A 176 6.09 0.58 -6.97
N THR A 177 6.21 1.75 -6.35
CA THR A 177 6.68 1.90 -4.96
C THR A 177 5.73 1.26 -3.95
N SER A 178 4.42 1.40 -4.15
CA SER A 178 3.42 0.78 -3.29
C SER A 178 3.60 -0.74 -3.23
N GLY A 179 3.60 -1.39 -4.39
CA GLY A 179 3.69 -2.84 -4.50
C GLY A 179 5.01 -3.38 -3.97
N SER A 180 6.13 -2.75 -4.37
CA SER A 180 7.45 -3.18 -3.93
C SER A 180 7.62 -3.08 -2.41
N ASN A 181 7.31 -1.94 -1.82
CA ASN A 181 7.60 -1.71 -0.40
C ASN A 181 6.66 -2.49 0.51
N GLN A 182 5.41 -2.76 0.12
CA GLN A 182 4.55 -3.64 0.89
C GLN A 182 5.12 -5.08 0.94
N GLY A 183 5.52 -5.61 -0.21
CA GLY A 183 6.14 -6.94 -0.29
C GLY A 183 7.47 -7.02 0.48
N LEU A 184 8.36 -6.05 0.25
CA LEU A 184 9.69 -6.01 0.87
C LEU A 184 9.63 -5.79 2.38
N SER A 185 8.70 -4.99 2.90
CA SER A 185 8.53 -4.80 4.35
C SER A 185 8.07 -6.10 5.03
N THR A 186 7.20 -6.85 4.36
CA THR A 186 6.73 -8.16 4.83
C THR A 186 7.89 -9.15 4.85
N ALA A 187 8.70 -9.18 3.78
CA ALA A 187 9.86 -10.03 3.67
C ALA A 187 10.93 -9.71 4.74
N LEU A 188 11.27 -8.43 4.94
CA LEU A 188 12.19 -7.96 5.99
C LEU A 188 11.70 -8.33 7.40
N THR A 189 10.38 -8.26 7.64
CA THR A 189 9.79 -8.67 8.92
C THR A 189 9.92 -10.18 9.13
N GLY A 190 9.80 -10.97 8.05
CA GLY A 190 10.04 -12.40 8.04
C GLY A 190 11.48 -12.75 8.40
N ASP A 191 12.46 -12.07 7.78
CA ASP A 191 13.89 -12.35 7.98
C ASP A 191 14.36 -12.12 9.42
N LEU A 192 13.75 -11.18 10.14
CA LEU A 192 14.09 -10.89 11.53
C LEU A 192 13.56 -11.94 12.51
N GLY A 193 12.55 -12.73 12.14
CA GLY A 193 11.83 -13.61 13.06
C GLY A 193 12.40 -15.02 13.14
N ASN A 194 12.91 -15.44 14.29
CA ASN A 194 12.89 -16.86 14.66
C ASN A 194 11.41 -17.28 14.75
N GLY A 195 10.98 -18.33 14.06
CA GLY A 195 9.57 -18.65 13.71
C GLY A 195 8.49 -18.51 14.81
N GLN A 196 8.85 -18.45 16.10
CA GLN A 196 7.93 -18.13 17.20
C GLN A 196 7.53 -16.64 17.32
N ARG A 197 8.33 -15.68 16.84
CA ARG A 197 8.05 -14.23 16.93
C ARG A 197 7.49 -13.64 15.63
N GLN A 198 7.59 -14.38 14.53
CA GLN A 198 7.24 -13.91 13.19
C GLN A 198 5.78 -13.47 13.12
N SER A 199 4.83 -14.30 13.59
CA SER A 199 3.39 -13.97 13.57
C SER A 199 3.07 -12.71 14.38
N ARG A 200 3.72 -12.52 15.54
CA ARG A 200 3.52 -11.32 16.37
C ARG A 200 4.05 -10.06 15.70
N ARG A 201 5.24 -10.13 15.08
CA ARG A 201 5.85 -8.98 14.38
C ARG A 201 5.07 -8.61 13.13
N LEU A 202 4.63 -9.62 12.38
CA LEU A 202 3.80 -9.43 11.21
C LEU A 202 2.42 -8.86 11.60
N GLY A 203 1.83 -9.34 12.70
CA GLY A 203 0.63 -8.75 13.28
C GLY A 203 0.83 -7.26 13.62
N MET A 204 1.90 -6.91 14.33
CA MET A 204 2.24 -5.51 14.63
C MET A 204 2.41 -4.67 13.34
N LEU A 205 3.13 -5.19 12.34
CA LEU A 205 3.33 -4.52 11.06
C LEU A 205 2.00 -4.15 10.41
N PHE A 206 1.08 -5.12 10.31
CA PHE A 206 -0.24 -4.91 9.72
C PHE A 206 -1.10 -3.98 10.57
N THR A 207 -1.12 -4.12 11.90
CA THR A 207 -1.88 -3.22 12.79
C THR A 207 -1.47 -1.76 12.62
N PHE A 208 -0.16 -1.46 12.63
CA PHE A 208 0.31 -0.10 12.43
C PHE A 208 0.00 0.41 11.01
N GLY A 209 0.10 -0.46 10.01
CA GLY A 209 -0.31 -0.13 8.65
C GLY A 209 -1.80 0.17 8.52
N ASP A 210 -2.67 -0.65 9.11
CA ASP A 210 -4.12 -0.48 9.15
C ASP A 210 -4.47 0.84 9.82
N PHE A 211 -3.90 1.09 11.01
CA PHE A 211 -4.07 2.35 11.74
C PHE A 211 -3.67 3.56 10.91
N ALA A 212 -2.48 3.51 10.27
CA ALA A 212 -2.01 4.57 9.41
C ALA A 212 -2.97 4.83 8.24
N SER A 213 -3.46 3.77 7.58
CA SER A 213 -4.42 3.90 6.47
C SER A 213 -5.82 4.36 6.90
N ALA A 214 -6.22 4.13 8.15
CA ALA A 214 -7.52 4.57 8.66
C ALA A 214 -7.52 6.08 8.96
N ILE A 215 -6.42 6.60 9.51
CA ILE A 215 -6.28 8.02 9.84
C ILE A 215 -5.98 8.87 8.60
N ALA A 216 -5.30 8.30 7.62
CA ALA A 216 -4.76 9.05 6.50
C ALA A 216 -5.82 9.76 5.62
N PRO A 217 -6.93 9.14 5.18
CA PRO A 217 -7.94 9.84 4.37
C PRO A 217 -8.60 11.02 5.09
N PRO A 218 -9.10 10.88 6.34
CA PRO A 218 -9.62 12.03 7.09
C PRO A 218 -8.61 13.16 7.23
N LEU A 219 -7.35 12.83 7.51
CA LEU A 219 -6.28 13.81 7.64
C LEU A 219 -5.96 14.50 6.30
N ALA A 220 -5.91 13.75 5.20
CA ALA A 220 -5.68 14.31 3.86
C ALA A 220 -6.80 15.27 3.46
N TYR A 221 -8.07 14.90 3.67
CA TYR A 221 -9.20 15.78 3.40
C TYR A 221 -9.26 17.00 4.32
N ALA A 222 -8.91 16.87 5.60
CA ALA A 222 -8.85 18.00 6.52
C ALA A 222 -7.75 19.01 6.15
N MET A 223 -6.62 18.53 5.62
CA MET A 223 -5.50 19.38 5.19
C MET A 223 -5.73 20.00 3.82
N MET A 224 -6.55 19.37 2.97
CA MET A 224 -6.72 19.79 1.58
C MET A 224 -7.20 21.24 1.40
N PRO A 225 -8.17 21.78 2.17
CA PRO A 225 -8.55 23.20 2.09
C PRO A 225 -7.44 24.16 2.54
N LEU A 226 -6.53 23.70 3.40
CA LEU A 226 -5.48 24.53 4.00
C LEU A 226 -4.25 24.65 3.11
N VAL A 227 -3.80 23.53 2.53
CA VAL A 227 -2.53 23.46 1.78
C VAL A 227 -2.70 23.09 0.31
N GLY A 228 -3.88 22.63 -0.09
CA GLY A 228 -4.16 22.16 -1.44
C GLY A 228 -3.60 20.77 -1.75
N ILE A 229 -4.13 20.15 -2.82
CA ILE A 229 -3.77 18.78 -3.22
C ILE A 229 -2.31 18.65 -3.71
N LYS A 230 -1.78 19.69 -4.35
CA LYS A 230 -0.39 19.70 -4.85
C LYS A 230 0.61 19.59 -3.69
N THR A 231 0.37 20.31 -2.61
CA THR A 231 1.21 20.27 -1.41
C THR A 231 1.13 18.91 -0.71
N LEU A 232 -0.06 18.29 -0.65
CA LEU A 232 -0.19 16.93 -0.13
C LEU A 232 0.65 15.91 -0.91
N TYR A 233 0.72 16.05 -2.24
CA TYR A 233 1.58 15.21 -3.07
C TYR A 233 3.07 15.53 -2.88
N LEU A 234 3.47 16.79 -2.71
CA LEU A 234 4.85 17.14 -2.36
C LEU A 234 5.26 16.59 -1.00
N VAL A 235 4.40 16.68 0.01
CA VAL A 235 4.63 16.09 1.34
C VAL A 235 4.80 14.58 1.21
N SER A 236 3.97 13.93 0.40
CA SER A 236 4.08 12.49 0.12
C SER A 236 5.41 12.12 -0.55
N ALA A 237 5.86 12.91 -1.53
CA ALA A 237 7.19 12.76 -2.14
C ALA A 237 8.30 12.93 -1.10
N GLY A 238 8.19 13.93 -0.21
CA GLY A 238 9.12 14.17 0.88
C GLY A 238 9.18 13.01 1.87
N LEU A 239 8.04 12.44 2.25
CA LEU A 239 7.97 11.25 3.11
C LEU A 239 8.68 10.05 2.46
N PHE A 240 8.46 9.80 1.17
CA PHE A 240 9.18 8.74 0.45
C PHE A 240 10.67 9.03 0.30
N ALA A 241 11.08 10.30 0.13
CA ALA A 241 12.49 10.67 0.13
C ALA A 241 13.15 10.42 1.49
N LEU A 242 12.47 10.71 2.60
CA LEU A 242 12.96 10.39 3.95
C LEU A 242 13.08 8.88 4.17
N LEU A 243 12.10 8.08 3.73
CA LEU A 243 12.19 6.63 3.77
C LEU A 243 13.33 6.10 2.89
N LEU A 244 13.60 6.75 1.76
CA LEU A 244 14.68 6.39 0.84
C LEU A 244 16.02 6.60 1.54
N LEU A 245 16.22 7.77 2.16
CA LEU A 245 17.42 8.06 2.94
C LEU A 245 17.60 7.07 4.10
N MET A 246 16.52 6.79 4.85
CA MET A 246 16.54 5.81 5.93
C MET A 246 16.94 4.42 5.42
N SER A 247 16.34 3.97 4.30
CA SER A 247 16.60 2.66 3.72
C SER A 247 18.02 2.55 3.18
N PHE A 248 18.53 3.63 2.59
CA PHE A 248 19.91 3.69 2.11
C PHE A 248 20.92 3.62 3.27
N GLN A 249 20.69 4.36 4.35
CA GLN A 249 21.51 4.31 5.57
C GLN A 249 21.50 2.92 6.23
N ARG A 250 20.35 2.23 6.22
CA ARG A 250 20.26 0.84 6.69
C ARG A 250 21.06 -0.10 5.78
N GLY A 251 20.91 0.06 4.47
CA GLY A 251 21.62 -0.72 3.46
C GLY A 251 23.14 -0.62 3.58
N THR A 252 23.70 0.57 3.82
CA THR A 252 25.16 0.74 4.00
C THR A 252 25.65 0.06 5.27
N ARG A 253 24.93 0.18 6.40
CA ARG A 253 25.29 -0.46 7.68
C ARG A 253 25.31 -1.99 7.62
N THR A 254 24.41 -2.61 6.86
CA THR A 254 24.41 -4.08 6.66
C THR A 254 25.66 -4.60 5.95
N ILE A 255 26.25 -3.81 5.05
CA ILE A 255 27.44 -4.24 4.30
C ILE A 255 28.68 -4.21 5.19
N PHE A 256 28.82 -3.17 6.02
CA PHE A 256 29.94 -3.05 6.96
C PHE A 256 29.94 -4.09 8.08
N LYS A 257 28.81 -4.77 8.36
CA LYS A 257 28.78 -5.89 9.30
C LYS A 257 29.17 -7.25 8.68
N SER A 258 29.24 -7.32 7.36
CA SER A 258 29.53 -8.56 6.61
C SER A 258 30.95 -8.64 6.03
N ALA A 259 31.77 -7.62 6.27
CA ALA A 259 33.19 -7.55 5.95
C ALA A 259 34.00 -7.63 7.25
#